data_AF-A0A816YKP9-F1
#
_entry.id   AF-A0A816YKP9-F1
#
_cell.length_a   1.000
_cell.length_b   1.000
_cell.length_c   1.000
_cell.angle_alpha   90.00
_cell.angle_beta   90.00
_cell.angle_gamma   90.00
#
_symmetry.space_group_name_H-M   'P 1'
#
loop_
_entity.id
_entity.type
_entity.pdbx_description
1 polymer ?
#
loop_
_entity_poly.entity_id
_entity_poly.type
_entity_poly.pdbx_seq_one_letter_code
_entity_poly.pdbx_strand_id
1 'polypeptide(L)'
;MSHHNRTHTLQSVAPSSAAAVGIDGLTIQSMLHEGRSKPSNNCTLTQTDISAMEIEWRNIDYCLIDEISMVGCYMLARLHRITIAKHTEPTTPFGGINMIFLGDFVQYPPVLDRPLYSNIVLTNDTLANTLSTIN
;
A
#
# COMPACT_ATOMS: atom_id res chain seq x y z
N MET A 1 30.39 -19.07 11.85
CA MET A 1 30.00 -18.94 10.44
C MET A 1 28.67 -18.23 10.38
N SER A 2 28.66 -17.07 9.72
CA SER A 2 27.68 -15.98 9.80
C SER A 2 26.38 -16.26 9.03
N HIS A 3 25.30 -16.59 9.75
CA HIS A 3 23.94 -16.42 9.23
C HIS A 3 23.65 -14.91 9.14
N HIS A 4 23.58 -14.39 7.92
CA HIS A 4 23.29 -12.98 7.68
C HIS A 4 21.83 -12.68 8.05
N ASN A 5 21.72 -11.91 9.14
CA ASN A 5 20.54 -11.34 9.77
C ASN A 5 19.81 -10.34 8.83
N ARG A 6 19.13 -10.83 7.79
CA ARG A 6 18.31 -10.01 6.84
C ARG A 6 16.81 -10.36 6.86
N THR A 7 16.37 -11.21 7.78
CA THR A 7 14.96 -11.65 7.88
C THR A 7 14.04 -10.57 8.47
N HIS A 8 14.58 -9.49 9.02
CA HIS A 8 13.80 -8.41 9.65
C HIS A 8 13.57 -7.18 8.76
N THR A 9 14.02 -7.21 7.51
CA THR A 9 13.97 -6.05 6.59
C THR A 9 12.99 -6.20 5.43
N LEU A 10 12.41 -7.39 5.25
CA LEU A 10 11.44 -7.67 4.19
C LEU A 10 10.07 -7.97 4.80
N GLN A 11 9.06 -7.24 4.35
CA GLN A 11 7.66 -7.46 4.69
C GLN A 11 6.91 -7.98 3.47
N SER A 12 6.29 -9.16 3.57
CA SER A 12 5.41 -9.70 2.54
C SER A 12 3.94 -9.42 2.86
N VAL A 13 3.20 -8.94 1.85
CA VAL A 13 1.78 -8.64 1.96
C VAL A 13 1.01 -9.06 0.71
N ALA A 14 -0.29 -9.29 0.88
CA ALA A 14 -1.20 -9.60 -0.22
C ALA A 14 -2.59 -8.94 -0.01
N PRO A 15 -3.38 -8.73 -1.06
CA PRO A 15 -4.72 -8.13 -0.95
C PRO A 15 -5.77 -9.08 -0.38
N SER A 16 -5.57 -10.40 -0.47
CA SER A 16 -6.48 -11.42 0.05
C SER A 16 -5.82 -12.25 1.15
N SER A 17 -6.62 -12.78 2.08
CA SER A 17 -6.11 -13.66 3.13
C SER A 17 -5.57 -14.99 2.56
N ALA A 18 -6.15 -15.49 1.47
CA ALA A 18 -5.69 -16.71 0.82
C ALA A 18 -4.29 -16.56 0.23
N ALA A 19 -4.04 -15.44 -0.46
CA ALA A 19 -2.72 -15.12 -1.01
C ALA A 19 -1.70 -14.82 0.11
N ALA A 20 -2.11 -14.08 1.15
CA ALA A 20 -1.22 -13.77 2.27
C ALA A 20 -0.71 -15.03 2.99
N VAL A 21 -1.59 -16.02 3.21
CA VAL A 21 -1.20 -17.31 3.78
C VAL A 21 -0.23 -18.08 2.86
N GLY A 22 -0.35 -17.93 1.53
CA GLY A 22 0.54 -18.57 0.58
C GLY A 22 1.99 -18.07 0.61
N ILE A 23 2.20 -16.83 1.07
CA ILE A 23 3.52 -16.16 1.13
C ILE A 23 4.01 -15.93 2.58
N ASP A 24 3.40 -16.60 3.55
CA ASP A 24 3.62 -16.39 5.00
C ASP A 24 3.60 -14.91 5.39
N GLY A 25 2.72 -14.14 4.74
CA GLY A 25 2.62 -12.69 4.86
C GLY A 25 1.34 -12.21 5.53
N LEU A 26 1.12 -10.90 5.47
CA LEU A 26 -0.05 -10.23 6.03
C LEU A 26 -0.98 -9.71 4.93
N THR A 27 -2.24 -9.45 5.28
CA THR A 27 -3.10 -8.70 4.35
C THR A 27 -2.76 -7.21 4.39
N ILE A 28 -2.91 -6.50 3.26
CA ILE A 28 -2.69 -5.05 3.17
C ILE A 28 -3.48 -4.30 4.26
N GLN A 29 -4.71 -4.71 4.54
CA GLN A 29 -5.55 -4.08 5.56
C GLN A 29 -5.02 -4.33 6.98
N SER A 30 -4.53 -5.54 7.26
CA SER A 30 -3.93 -5.87 8.57
C SER A 30 -2.64 -5.07 8.79
N MET A 31 -1.82 -4.99 7.75
CA MET A 31 -0.56 -4.24 7.72
C MET A 31 -0.77 -2.73 7.94
N LEU A 32 -1.86 -2.16 7.44
CA LEU A 32 -2.23 -0.76 7.65
C LEU A 32 -2.93 -0.50 9.00
N HIS A 33 -3.12 -1.53 9.84
CA HIS A 33 -3.91 -1.44 11.08
C HIS A 33 -5.34 -0.91 10.84
N GLU A 34 -5.87 -1.12 9.64
CA GLU A 34 -7.20 -0.68 9.28
C GLU A 34 -8.19 -1.79 9.64
N GLY A 35 -8.96 -1.58 10.71
CA GLY A 35 -10.03 -2.51 11.09
C GLY A 35 -11.02 -2.73 9.94
N ARG A 36 -11.87 -3.77 10.06
CA ARG A 36 -12.99 -4.09 9.12
C ARG A 36 -14.11 -3.03 9.15
N SER A 37 -13.79 -1.76 9.33
CA SER A 37 -14.75 -0.68 9.18
C SER A 37 -15.08 -0.51 7.69
N LYS A 38 -16.33 -0.12 7.41
CA LYS A 38 -16.82 0.12 6.04
C LYS A 38 -15.82 0.99 5.25
N PRO A 39 -15.81 0.90 3.90
CA PRO A 39 -15.05 1.82 3.05
C PRO A 39 -15.65 3.23 3.17
N SER A 40 -15.39 3.87 4.31
CA SER A 40 -15.50 5.29 4.51
C SER A 40 -14.19 5.87 4.03
N ASN A 41 -14.28 6.88 3.17
CA ASN A 41 -13.13 7.61 2.63
C ASN A 41 -12.25 8.22 3.74
N ASN A 42 -12.75 8.27 4.97
CA ASN A 42 -12.08 8.81 6.15
C ASN A 42 -11.89 7.73 7.22
N CYS A 43 -11.14 6.66 6.91
CA CYS A 43 -10.58 5.82 7.95
C CYS A 43 -9.48 6.63 8.67
N THR A 44 -9.85 7.25 9.78
CA THR A 44 -8.95 7.97 10.69
C THR A 44 -8.17 6.94 11.49
N LEU A 45 -6.86 6.86 11.27
CA LEU A 45 -5.97 6.08 12.11
C LEU A 45 -5.98 6.67 13.52
N THR A 46 -6.14 5.84 14.54
CA THR A 46 -6.00 6.30 15.92
C THR A 46 -4.51 6.50 16.24
N GLN A 47 -4.21 7.30 17.27
CA GLN A 47 -2.83 7.49 17.71
C GLN A 47 -2.15 6.15 18.06
N THR A 48 -2.91 5.20 18.58
CA THR A 48 -2.42 3.85 18.90
C THR A 48 -2.04 3.07 17.64
N ASP A 49 -2.85 3.16 16.58
CA ASP A 49 -2.58 2.49 15.31
C ASP A 49 -1.33 3.04 14.64
N ILE A 50 -1.14 4.36 14.70
CA ILE A 50 0.05 5.03 14.16
C ILE A 50 1.30 4.54 14.89
N SER A 51 1.29 4.53 16.23
CA SER A 51 2.42 4.03 17.02
C SER A 51 2.73 2.55 16.74
N ALA A 52 1.71 1.72 16.52
CA ALA A 52 1.90 0.32 16.16
C ALA A 52 2.56 0.18 14.77
N MET A 53 2.07 0.93 13.79
CA MET A 53 2.68 1.00 12.45
C MET A 53 4.13 1.50 12.53
N GLU A 54 4.44 2.54 13.30
CA GLU A 54 5.81 3.04 13.47
C GLU A 54 6.77 1.97 14.00
N ILE A 55 6.31 1.14 14.95
CA ILE A 55 7.12 0.06 15.52
C ILE A 55 7.36 -1.03 14.47
N GLU A 56 6.33 -1.44 13.74
CA GLU A 56 6.41 -2.48 12.70
C GLU A 56 7.31 -2.03 11.54
N TRP A 57 7.10 -0.81 11.03
CA TRP A 57 7.80 -0.27 9.87
C TRP A 57 9.20 0.26 10.15
N ARG A 58 9.60 0.39 11.42
CA ARG A 58 10.91 0.94 11.81
C ARG A 58 12.08 0.26 11.09
N ASN A 59 12.06 -1.07 11.01
CA ASN A 59 13.17 -1.87 10.50
C ASN A 59 12.92 -2.47 9.10
N ILE A 60 11.79 -2.15 8.46
CA ILE A 60 11.45 -2.68 7.14
C ILE A 60 12.05 -1.78 6.05
N ASP A 61 12.83 -2.38 5.14
CA ASP A 61 13.44 -1.69 3.99
C ASP A 61 12.79 -2.09 2.65
N TYR A 62 12.14 -3.25 2.62
CA TYR A 62 11.51 -3.83 1.43
C TYR A 62 10.08 -4.28 1.77
N CYS A 63 9.14 -3.95 0.88
CA CYS A 63 7.77 -4.43 0.96
C CYS A 63 7.41 -5.17 -0.33
N LEU A 64 7.01 -6.43 -0.20
CA LEU A 64 6.61 -7.30 -1.29
C LEU A 64 5.09 -7.42 -1.30
N ILE A 65 4.46 -7.01 -2.39
CA ILE A 65 3.02 -7.15 -2.59
C ILE A 65 2.79 -8.21 -3.66
N ASP A 66 2.21 -9.33 -3.23
CA ASP A 66 1.73 -10.36 -4.13
C ASP A 66 0.29 -10.07 -4.60
N GLU A 67 -0.09 -10.65 -5.73
CA GLU A 67 -1.39 -10.46 -6.38
C GLU A 67 -1.75 -8.98 -6.64
N ILE A 68 -0.80 -8.20 -7.18
CA ILE A 68 -1.00 -6.77 -7.48
C ILE A 68 -2.18 -6.51 -8.43
N SER A 69 -2.61 -7.49 -9.22
CA SER A 69 -3.79 -7.38 -10.08
C SER A 69 -5.07 -7.07 -9.32
N MET A 70 -5.17 -7.56 -8.07
CA MET A 70 -6.31 -7.32 -7.19
C MET A 70 -6.19 -6.02 -6.39
N VAL A 71 -5.09 -5.26 -6.56
CA VAL A 71 -4.87 -3.97 -5.91
C VAL A 71 -5.33 -2.85 -6.83
N GLY A 72 -6.30 -2.05 -6.38
CA GLY A 72 -6.77 -0.89 -7.11
C GLY A 72 -6.10 0.42 -6.68
N CYS A 73 -6.44 1.51 -7.37
CA CYS A 73 -5.89 2.84 -7.14
C CYS A 73 -6.11 3.32 -5.69
N TYR A 74 -7.29 3.08 -5.12
CA TYR A 74 -7.59 3.50 -3.75
C TYR A 74 -6.77 2.72 -2.73
N MET A 75 -6.66 1.40 -2.89
CA MET A 75 -5.84 0.57 -2.01
C MET A 75 -4.34 0.93 -2.11
N LEU A 76 -3.85 1.20 -3.32
CA LEU A 76 -2.46 1.66 -3.51
C LEU A 76 -2.23 3.04 -2.87
N ALA A 77 -3.19 3.96 -2.97
CA ALA A 77 -3.11 5.26 -2.28
C ALA A 77 -3.10 5.10 -0.76
N ARG A 78 -3.79 4.10 -0.21
CA ARG A 78 -3.73 3.79 1.24
C ARG A 78 -2.39 3.24 1.67
N LEU A 79 -1.71 2.43 0.84
CA LEU A 79 -0.35 1.99 1.11
C LEU A 79 0.63 3.16 1.29
N HIS A 80 0.37 4.30 0.67
CA HIS A 80 1.20 5.50 0.84
C HIS A 80 1.20 6.04 2.30
N ARG A 81 0.24 5.63 3.14
CA ARG A 81 0.21 5.95 4.58
C ARG A 81 1.42 5.43 5.35
N ILE A 82 2.21 4.52 4.77
CA ILE A 82 3.50 4.10 5.34
C ILE A 82 4.46 5.29 5.55
N THR A 83 4.32 6.38 4.78
CA THR A 83 5.06 7.63 5.00
C THR A 83 4.89 8.19 6.42
N ILE A 84 3.69 8.03 6.99
CA ILE A 84 3.38 8.44 8.37
C ILE A 84 4.20 7.59 9.35
N ALA A 85 4.21 6.27 9.15
CA ALA A 85 4.92 5.32 10.00
C ALA A 85 6.46 5.46 9.91
N LYS A 86 6.99 5.93 8.78
CA LYS A 86 8.42 6.20 8.56
C LYS A 86 8.84 7.64 8.91
N HIS A 87 7.91 8.51 9.28
CA HIS A 87 8.15 9.94 9.50
C HIS A 87 8.86 10.64 8.33
N THR A 88 8.46 10.30 7.11
CA THR A 88 9.03 10.88 5.88
C THR A 88 8.09 11.92 5.28
N GLU A 89 8.64 12.81 4.46
CA GLU A 89 7.84 13.75 3.68
C GLU A 89 6.78 13.02 2.83
N PRO A 90 5.54 13.56 2.72
CA PRO A 90 4.49 12.97 1.89
C PRO A 90 4.87 12.82 0.42
N THR A 91 5.84 13.58 -0.07
CA THR A 91 6.37 13.46 -1.43
C THR A 91 7.27 12.25 -1.63
N THR A 92 7.70 11.60 -0.54
CA THR A 92 8.55 10.41 -0.57
C THR A 92 7.70 9.19 -0.89
N PRO A 93 7.90 8.52 -2.04
CA PRO A 93 7.12 7.34 -2.40
C PRO A 93 7.22 6.27 -1.31
N PHE A 94 6.07 5.82 -0.81
CA PHE A 94 5.95 4.77 0.24
C PHE A 94 6.88 4.95 1.45
N GLY A 95 7.26 6.18 1.79
CA GLY A 95 8.17 6.46 2.90
C GLY A 95 9.60 5.98 2.71
N GLY A 96 10.06 5.89 1.46
CA GLY A 96 11.43 5.49 1.13
C GLY A 96 11.64 3.99 1.12
N ILE A 97 10.57 3.20 1.20
CA ILE A 97 10.61 1.74 1.17
C ILE A 97 10.67 1.25 -0.27
N ASN A 98 11.48 0.21 -0.48
CA ASN A 98 11.57 -0.45 -1.78
C ASN A 98 10.36 -1.37 -1.96
N MET A 99 9.43 -0.97 -2.82
CA MET A 99 8.24 -1.76 -3.13
C MET A 99 8.53 -2.74 -4.27
N ILE A 100 8.19 -4.01 -4.07
CA ILE A 100 8.28 -5.08 -5.06
C ILE A 100 6.86 -5.59 -5.31
N PHE A 101 6.38 -5.45 -6.55
CA PHE A 101 5.04 -5.89 -6.93
C PHE A 101 5.11 -7.16 -7.77
N LEU A 102 4.30 -8.15 -7.42
CA LEU A 102 4.16 -9.43 -8.10
C LEU A 102 2.69 -9.69 -8.41
N GLY A 103 2.41 -10.31 -9.54
CA GLY A 103 1.06 -10.71 -9.93
C GLY A 103 0.82 -10.60 -11.44
N ASP A 104 -0.37 -11.02 -11.86
CA ASP A 104 -0.78 -11.06 -13.26
C ASP A 104 -2.11 -10.32 -13.46
N PHE A 105 -2.06 -9.19 -14.16
CA PHE A 105 -3.22 -8.33 -14.43
C PHE A 105 -4.29 -8.97 -15.33
N VAL A 106 -4.02 -10.13 -15.93
CA VAL A 106 -4.99 -10.87 -16.75
C VAL A 106 -5.89 -11.78 -15.91
N GLN A 107 -5.53 -12.06 -14.65
CA GLN A 107 -6.30 -12.95 -13.77
C GLN A 107 -7.56 -12.28 -13.21
N TYR A 108 -7.43 -11.58 -12.07
CA TYR A 108 -8.53 -10.97 -11.35
C TYR A 108 -8.29 -9.46 -11.18
N PRO A 109 -9.24 -8.60 -11.60
CA PRO A 109 -9.19 -7.18 -11.32
C PRO A 109 -9.51 -6.90 -9.84
N PRO A 110 -9.20 -5.69 -9.33
CA PRO A 110 -9.57 -5.32 -7.98
C PRO A 110 -11.08 -5.31 -7.75
N VAL A 111 -11.49 -5.74 -6.56
CA VAL A 111 -12.90 -5.78 -6.15
C VAL A 111 -13.29 -4.42 -5.57
N LEU A 112 -14.32 -3.78 -6.13
CA LEU A 112 -14.86 -2.48 -5.68
C LEU A 112 -13.85 -1.31 -5.68
N ASP A 113 -12.77 -1.43 -6.46
CA ASP A 113 -11.76 -0.39 -6.64
C ASP A 113 -11.41 -0.26 -8.13
N ARG A 114 -10.82 0.86 -8.51
CA ARG A 114 -10.42 1.16 -9.88
C ARG A 114 -9.11 0.42 -10.21
N PRO A 115 -9.04 -0.39 -11.29
CA PRO A 115 -7.81 -1.06 -11.71
C PRO A 115 -6.69 -0.06 -12.05
N LEU A 116 -5.44 -0.42 -11.73
CA LEU A 116 -4.27 0.44 -12.00
C LEU A 116 -4.06 0.73 -13.48
N TYR A 117 -4.44 -0.22 -14.35
CA TYR A 117 -4.33 -0.12 -15.81
C TYR A 117 -5.57 0.52 -16.47
N SER A 118 -6.47 1.10 -15.69
CA SER A 118 -7.66 1.75 -16.25
C SER A 118 -7.32 3.08 -16.91
N ASN A 119 -7.90 3.32 -18.10
CA ASN A 119 -7.70 4.57 -18.83
C ASN A 119 -8.00 5.79 -17.95
N ILE A 120 -7.05 6.73 -17.90
CA ILE A 120 -7.29 8.03 -17.30
C ILE A 120 -8.23 8.77 -18.23
N VAL A 121 -9.52 8.80 -17.88
CA VAL A 121 -10.49 9.65 -18.55
C VAL A 121 -10.19 11.08 -18.13
N LEU A 122 -9.41 11.77 -18.94
CA LEU A 122 -9.16 13.20 -18.80
C LEU A 122 -10.44 13.94 -19.24
N THR A 123 -11.37 14.16 -18.33
CA THR A 123 -12.43 15.14 -18.57
C THR A 123 -11.83 16.53 -18.50
N ASN A 124 -12.39 17.49 -19.27
CA ASN A 124 -11.87 18.86 -19.33
C ASN A 124 -11.75 19.51 -17.93
N ASP A 125 -12.58 19.11 -16.97
CA ASP A 125 -12.53 19.56 -15.58
C ASP A 125 -11.26 19.07 -14.84
N THR A 126 -10.73 17.89 -15.17
CA THR A 126 -9.49 17.36 -14.56
C THR A 126 -8.22 17.96 -15.15
N LEU A 127 -8.23 18.34 -16.43
CA LEU A 127 -7.15 19.09 -17.09
C LEU A 127 -6.99 20.49 -16.50
N ALA A 128 -8.12 21.16 -16.21
CA ALA A 128 -8.09 22.48 -15.58
C ALA A 128 -7.47 22.45 -14.17
N ASN A 129 -7.76 21.42 -13.38
CA ASN A 129 -7.24 21.27 -12.02
C ASN A 129 -5.78 20.80 -11.97
N THR A 130 -5.30 20.07 -12.97
CA THR A 130 -3.90 19.64 -13.06
C THR A 130 -2.99 20.78 -13.56
N LEU A 131 -3.46 21.60 -14.49
CA LEU A 131 -2.71 22.78 -14.97
C LEU A 131 -2.64 23.92 -13.95
N SER A 132 -3.65 24.08 -13.08
CA SER A 132 -3.62 25.06 -11.99
C SER A 132 -2.70 24.68 -10.83
N THR A 133 -2.28 23.41 -10.74
CA THR A 133 -1.33 22.93 -9.71
C THR A 133 0.14 23.05 -10.17
N ILE A 134 0.38 23.35 -11.47
CA ILE A 134 1.71 23.43 -12.08
C ILE A 134 2.17 24.89 -12.26
N ASN A 135 1.31 25.88 -12.01
CA ASN A 135 1.65 27.31 -11.93
C ASN A 135 1.57 27.82 -10.49
#